data_AF-A0A1V1PEI5-F1
#
_entry.id   AF-A0A1V1PEI5-F1
#
_cell.length_a   1.000
_cell.length_b   1.000
_cell.length_c   1.000
_cell.angle_alpha   90.00
_cell.angle_beta   90.00
_cell.angle_gamma   90.00
#
_symmetry.space_group_name_H-M   'P 1'
#
loop_
_entity.id
_entity.type
_entity.pdbx_description
1 polymer ?
#
loop_
_entity_poly.entity_id
_entity_poly.type
_entity_poly.pdbx_seq_one_letter_code
_entity_poly.pdbx_strand_id
1 'polypeptide(L)'
;MNHVYHPLSEKRDDDGQFSFMHRSFLEFFLAKHLYQAFKNKEGIKKCLNTTRFDRKVIFFLYLLDQQNCVIPSLQDILTAAYEKNISENALQILYWLARFECDMEDTISDVQKMQTMTDKLFPSKMRLKKASLQEINLEAADLKQADLSQADLSQANLIHAIIQKANLKNTILKEAKLDQIELKNVETGKIKNVLRNRLLKNTKTYGPMRKNLKTILN
;
A
#
# COMPACT_ATOMS: atom_id res chain seq x y z
N MET A 1 -44.88 15.51 7.13
CA MET A 1 -44.57 16.09 8.45
C MET A 1 -43.79 15.06 9.25
N ASN A 2 -42.54 15.39 9.52
CA ASN A 2 -41.60 14.91 10.56
C ASN A 2 -41.33 13.39 10.70
N HIS A 3 -40.22 12.97 10.06
CA HIS A 3 -39.39 11.86 10.53
C HIS A 3 -38.78 12.22 11.89
N VAL A 4 -39.07 11.43 12.92
CA VAL A 4 -38.41 11.55 14.23
C VAL A 4 -37.03 10.91 14.13
N TYR A 5 -36.01 11.76 14.28
CA TYR A 5 -34.61 11.39 14.43
C TYR A 5 -34.44 10.61 15.74
N HIS A 6 -33.94 9.38 15.71
CA HIS A 6 -33.43 8.70 16.91
C HIS A 6 -31.93 9.03 17.04
N PRO A 7 -31.49 9.78 18.06
CA PRO A 7 -30.08 9.97 18.31
C PRO A 7 -29.47 8.66 18.85
N LEU A 8 -28.24 8.41 18.44
CA LEU A 8 -27.35 7.37 18.94
C LEU A 8 -27.42 7.32 20.48
N SER A 9 -27.63 6.14 21.05
CA SER A 9 -27.63 5.94 22.50
C SER A 9 -26.20 6.20 23.05
N GLU A 10 -25.97 7.41 23.55
CA GLU A 10 -24.76 7.80 24.27
C GLU A 10 -24.71 7.07 25.62
N LYS A 11 -23.94 5.99 25.73
CA LYS A 11 -23.66 5.36 27.02
C LYS A 11 -22.67 6.23 27.80
N ARG A 12 -23.10 6.73 28.96
CA ARG A 12 -22.26 7.39 29.97
C ARG A 12 -21.71 6.34 30.94
N ASP A 13 -20.58 6.62 31.58
CA ASP A 13 -20.12 5.80 32.71
C ASP A 13 -20.95 6.09 33.97
N ASP A 14 -20.69 5.31 35.03
CA ASP A 14 -21.43 5.37 36.29
C ASP A 14 -21.27 6.73 37.01
N ASP A 15 -20.29 7.54 36.62
CA ASP A 15 -20.04 8.90 37.12
C ASP A 15 -20.66 10.01 36.23
N GLY A 16 -21.44 9.62 35.20
CA GLY A 16 -22.13 10.54 34.30
C GLY A 16 -21.22 11.27 33.31
N GLN A 17 -19.95 10.86 33.22
CA GLN A 17 -18.98 11.37 32.26
C GLN A 17 -19.14 10.65 30.91
N PHE A 18 -18.80 11.36 29.84
CA PHE A 18 -18.69 10.76 28.52
C PHE A 18 -17.44 9.87 28.49
N SER A 19 -17.60 8.62 28.91
CA SER A 19 -16.62 7.58 28.67
C SER A 19 -16.72 7.12 27.21
N PHE A 20 -16.06 7.84 26.29
CA PHE A 20 -15.51 7.27 25.06
C PHE A 20 -14.76 8.34 24.23
N MET A 21 -13.42 8.31 24.21
CA MET A 21 -12.73 8.74 22.99
C MET A 21 -12.94 7.62 21.96
N HIS A 22 -13.93 7.81 21.08
CA HIS A 22 -14.17 6.87 19.99
C HIS A 22 -12.88 6.64 19.20
N ARG A 23 -12.59 5.40 18.79
CA ARG A 23 -11.36 5.05 18.07
C ARG A 23 -11.08 5.97 16.87
N SER A 24 -12.13 6.33 16.13
CA SER A 24 -12.04 7.29 15.02
C SER A 24 -11.53 8.68 15.43
N PHE A 25 -11.80 9.12 16.66
CA PHE A 25 -11.32 10.38 17.19
C PHE A 25 -9.80 10.34 17.41
N LEU A 26 -9.28 9.26 17.99
CA LEU A 26 -7.83 9.04 18.14
C LEU A 26 -7.13 8.94 16.77
N GLU A 27 -7.74 8.24 15.82
CA GLU A 27 -7.23 8.12 14.45
C GLU A 27 -7.12 9.49 13.75
N PHE A 28 -8.08 10.39 13.98
CA PHE A 28 -8.02 11.77 13.49
C PHE A 28 -6.87 12.57 14.10
N PHE A 29 -6.63 12.49 15.42
CA PHE A 29 -5.49 13.18 16.03
C PHE A 29 -4.15 12.65 15.54
N LEU A 30 -4.04 11.34 15.35
CA LEU A 30 -2.84 10.72 14.78
C LEU A 30 -2.60 11.23 13.36
N ALA A 31 -3.65 11.29 12.53
CA ALA A 31 -3.57 11.84 11.18
C ALA A 31 -3.18 13.32 11.19
N LYS A 32 -3.74 14.12 12.11
CA LYS A 32 -3.38 15.53 12.29
C LYS A 32 -1.92 15.69 12.70
N HIS A 33 -1.42 14.86 13.62
CA HIS A 33 -0.02 14.89 14.04
C HIS A 33 0.92 14.53 12.89
N LEU A 34 0.60 13.47 12.14
CA LEU A 34 1.33 13.10 10.91
C LEU A 34 1.35 14.25 9.92
N TYR A 35 0.20 14.87 9.64
CA TYR A 35 0.09 16.00 8.72
C TYR A 35 0.99 17.17 9.14
N GLN A 36 1.03 17.53 10.42
CA GLN A 36 1.92 18.60 10.91
C GLN A 36 3.40 18.23 10.73
N ALA A 37 3.76 16.97 11.01
CA ALA A 37 5.13 16.48 10.78
C ALA A 37 5.51 16.60 9.30
N PHE A 38 4.61 16.21 8.38
CA PHE A 38 4.82 16.36 6.93
C PHE A 38 4.98 17.82 6.52
N LYS A 39 4.09 18.69 6.98
CA LYS A 39 4.09 20.12 6.66
C LYS A 39 5.39 20.81 7.06
N ASN A 40 5.92 20.48 8.25
CA ASN A 40 7.09 21.15 8.80
C ASN A 40 8.40 20.40 8.52
N LYS A 41 8.33 19.22 7.90
CA LYS A 41 9.46 18.28 7.68
C LYS A 41 10.19 17.86 8.96
N GLU A 42 9.58 18.07 10.12
CA GLU A 42 10.17 17.79 11.42
C GLU A 42 9.61 16.50 12.00
N GLY A 43 10.47 15.61 12.47
CA GLY A 43 10.04 14.39 13.15
C GLY A 43 9.28 13.37 12.28
N ILE A 44 9.15 13.56 10.96
CA ILE A 44 8.41 12.66 10.05
C ILE A 44 8.84 11.21 10.26
N LYS A 45 10.16 10.93 10.23
CA LYS A 45 10.69 9.58 10.41
C LYS A 45 10.29 8.96 11.74
N LYS A 46 10.27 9.75 12.81
CA LYS A 46 9.81 9.30 14.13
C LYS A 46 8.32 8.95 14.10
N CYS A 47 7.50 9.78 13.46
CA CYS A 47 6.07 9.54 13.34
C CYS A 47 5.77 8.27 12.52
N LEU A 48 6.52 8.05 11.43
CA LEU A 48 6.36 6.87 10.57
C LEU A 48 6.98 5.59 11.13
N ASN A 49 7.85 5.67 12.14
CA ASN A 49 8.47 4.51 12.77
C ASN A 49 7.56 3.87 13.82
N THR A 50 6.44 3.31 13.36
CA THR A 50 5.44 2.63 14.18
C THR A 50 4.88 1.43 13.42
N THR A 51 3.99 0.66 14.04
CA THR A 51 3.22 -0.38 13.36
C THR A 51 2.41 0.20 12.21
N ARG A 52 1.95 -0.63 11.27
CA ARG A 52 1.20 -0.14 10.11
C ARG A 52 -0.01 0.71 10.51
N PHE A 53 -0.14 1.86 9.85
CA PHE A 53 -1.28 2.75 10.07
C PHE A 53 -2.59 2.11 9.61
N ASP A 54 -3.63 2.30 10.41
CA ASP A 54 -5.00 1.95 10.03
C ASP A 54 -5.43 2.78 8.81
N ARG A 55 -6.22 2.17 7.92
CA ARG A 55 -6.79 2.82 6.73
C ARG A 55 -7.47 4.15 7.08
N LYS A 56 -8.16 4.23 8.21
CA LYS A 56 -8.87 5.45 8.66
C LYS A 56 -7.92 6.60 9.00
N VAL A 57 -6.75 6.31 9.57
CA VAL A 57 -5.71 7.35 9.81
C VAL A 57 -5.26 7.94 8.48
N ILE A 58 -5.06 7.09 7.48
CA ILE A 58 -4.61 7.53 6.16
C ILE A 58 -5.73 8.30 5.43
N PHE A 59 -6.98 7.89 5.60
CA PHE A 59 -8.14 8.63 5.11
C PHE A 59 -8.22 10.03 5.70
N PHE A 60 -8.07 10.18 7.02
CA PHE A 60 -8.04 11.51 7.64
C PHE A 60 -6.83 12.33 7.19
N LEU A 61 -5.66 11.70 6.99
CA LEU A 61 -4.48 12.36 6.44
C LEU A 61 -4.75 12.89 5.03
N TYR A 62 -5.42 12.10 4.18
CA TYR A 62 -5.88 12.50 2.85
C TYR A 62 -6.80 13.73 2.91
N LEU A 63 -7.81 13.71 3.79
CA LEU A 63 -8.71 14.86 3.98
C LEU A 63 -7.99 16.13 4.47
N LEU A 64 -6.92 15.98 5.25
CA LEU A 64 -6.15 17.09 5.78
C LEU A 64 -5.17 17.68 4.76
N ASP A 65 -4.66 16.90 3.80
CA ASP A 65 -3.60 17.32 2.88
C ASP A 65 -4.08 18.15 1.68
N GLN A 66 -4.67 19.31 1.96
CA GLN A 66 -5.17 20.24 0.95
C GLN A 66 -4.07 20.91 0.09
N GLN A 67 -2.81 20.78 0.49
CA GLN A 67 -1.66 21.43 -0.17
C GLN A 67 -0.71 20.43 -0.82
N ASN A 68 -1.07 19.14 -0.83
CA ASN A 68 -0.28 18.05 -1.40
C ASN A 68 1.17 18.02 -0.87
N CYS A 69 1.36 18.24 0.44
CA CYS A 69 2.68 18.28 1.06
C CYS A 69 3.16 16.91 1.54
N VAL A 70 2.26 15.92 1.62
CA VAL A 70 2.57 14.56 2.08
C VAL A 70 3.33 13.78 1.02
N ILE A 71 2.83 13.79 -0.23
CA ILE A 71 3.33 12.91 -1.32
C ILE A 71 4.84 13.08 -1.59
N PRO A 72 5.39 14.31 -1.75
CA PRO A 72 6.82 14.46 -2.05
C PRO A 72 7.71 13.86 -0.95
N SER A 73 7.34 14.06 0.32
CA SER A 73 8.10 13.53 1.45
C SER A 73 8.09 12.01 1.50
N LEU A 74 6.97 11.37 1.14
CA LEU A 74 6.88 9.91 1.05
C LEU A 74 7.70 9.36 -0.12
N GLN A 75 7.71 10.05 -1.26
CA GLN A 75 8.53 9.71 -2.41
C GLN A 75 10.03 9.80 -2.07
N ASP A 76 10.44 10.84 -1.36
CA ASP A 76 11.82 11.00 -0.87
C ASP A 76 12.21 9.83 0.06
N ILE A 77 11.34 9.45 0.99
CA ILE A 77 11.59 8.30 1.89
C ILE A 77 11.76 7.00 1.11
N LEU A 78 10.93 6.77 0.09
CA LEU A 78 10.96 5.53 -0.68
C LEU A 78 12.15 5.45 -1.65
N THR A 79 12.78 6.57 -1.99
CA THR A 79 13.97 6.62 -2.84
C THR A 79 15.28 6.74 -2.05
N ALA A 80 15.19 7.04 -0.74
CA ALA A 80 16.30 7.05 0.20
C ALA A 80 16.71 5.63 0.66
N ALA A 81 17.70 5.53 1.55
CA ALA A 81 18.07 4.24 2.14
C ALA A 81 16.87 3.62 2.88
N TYR A 82 16.67 2.31 2.69
CA TYR A 82 15.58 1.60 3.34
C TYR A 82 15.68 1.70 4.87
N GLU A 83 14.57 2.07 5.50
CA GLU A 83 14.40 2.11 6.95
C GLU A 83 13.15 1.32 7.32
N LYS A 84 13.32 0.29 8.17
CA LYS A 84 12.22 -0.57 8.64
C LYS A 84 11.12 0.26 9.28
N ASN A 85 9.86 -0.15 9.11
CA ASN A 85 8.64 0.57 9.47
C ASN A 85 8.44 1.89 8.69
N ILE A 86 9.47 2.74 8.55
CA ILE A 86 9.36 4.05 7.91
C ILE A 86 9.08 3.90 6.41
N SER A 87 9.92 3.16 5.68
CA SER A 87 9.73 2.93 4.23
C SER A 87 8.47 2.11 3.95
N GLU A 88 8.12 1.17 4.84
CA GLU A 88 6.92 0.32 4.73
C GLU A 88 5.63 1.13 4.92
N ASN A 89 5.60 2.00 5.94
CA ASN A 89 4.49 2.92 6.16
C ASN A 89 4.40 3.96 5.06
N ALA A 90 5.52 4.44 4.53
CA ALA A 90 5.51 5.37 3.41
C ALA A 90 4.85 4.75 2.16
N LEU A 91 5.20 3.50 1.83
CA LEU A 91 4.56 2.74 0.75
C LEU A 91 3.07 2.55 1.01
N GLN A 92 2.71 2.15 2.25
CA GLN A 92 1.32 1.89 2.61
C GLN A 92 0.46 3.15 2.52
N ILE A 93 0.97 4.30 2.96
CA ILE A 93 0.29 5.59 2.88
C ILE A 93 0.09 5.97 1.42
N LEU A 94 1.14 5.99 0.59
CA LEU A 94 1.00 6.33 -0.83
C LEU A 94 -0.01 5.42 -1.56
N TYR A 95 -0.01 4.13 -1.24
CA TYR A 95 -0.96 3.19 -1.84
C TYR A 95 -2.41 3.56 -1.50
N TRP A 96 -2.70 3.85 -0.23
CA TRP A 96 -4.06 4.23 0.18
C TRP A 96 -4.46 5.60 -0.35
N LEU A 97 -3.54 6.57 -0.39
CA LEU A 97 -3.78 7.86 -1.05
C LEU A 97 -4.21 7.66 -2.52
N ALA A 98 -3.52 6.78 -3.26
CA ALA A 98 -3.91 6.45 -4.63
C ALA A 98 -5.33 5.85 -4.72
N ARG A 99 -5.73 5.03 -3.75
CA ARG A 99 -7.08 4.43 -3.70
C ARG A 99 -8.16 5.46 -3.39
N PHE A 100 -7.90 6.39 -2.47
CA PHE A 100 -8.82 7.48 -2.16
C PHE A 100 -9.01 8.40 -3.37
N GLU A 101 -7.93 8.77 -4.04
CA GLU A 101 -7.98 9.56 -5.29
C GLU A 101 -8.75 8.87 -6.43
N CYS A 102 -8.88 7.54 -6.38
CA CYS A 102 -9.61 6.77 -7.37
C CYS A 102 -11.05 6.43 -6.97
N ASP A 103 -11.49 6.78 -5.77
CA ASP A 103 -12.75 6.33 -5.13
C ASP A 103 -12.86 4.80 -5.02
N MET A 104 -11.74 4.12 -4.69
CA MET A 104 -11.62 2.66 -4.64
C MET A 104 -11.24 2.16 -3.24
N GLU A 105 -11.90 2.65 -2.20
CA GLU A 105 -11.54 2.34 -0.81
C GLU A 105 -11.66 0.85 -0.45
N ASP A 106 -12.73 0.20 -0.90
CA ASP A 106 -13.02 -1.19 -0.54
C ASP A 106 -12.60 -2.17 -1.63
N THR A 107 -12.93 -1.89 -2.90
CA THR A 107 -12.63 -2.76 -4.04
C THR A 107 -12.04 -1.96 -5.21
N ILE A 108 -11.14 -2.57 -5.98
CA ILE A 108 -10.65 -1.98 -7.23
C ILE A 108 -11.62 -2.34 -8.35
N SER A 109 -12.46 -1.37 -8.71
CA SER A 109 -13.42 -1.50 -9.82
C SER A 109 -12.81 -1.23 -11.19
N ASP A 110 -11.71 -0.46 -11.25
CA ASP A 110 -10.96 -0.15 -12.46
C ASP A 110 -9.45 -0.29 -12.20
N VAL A 111 -8.92 -1.44 -12.63
CA VAL A 111 -7.51 -1.80 -12.50
C VAL A 111 -6.61 -0.82 -13.24
N GLN A 112 -7.02 -0.36 -14.43
CA GLN A 112 -6.18 0.50 -15.26
C GLN A 112 -6.07 1.89 -14.65
N LYS A 113 -7.18 2.45 -14.15
CA LYS A 113 -7.18 3.72 -13.40
C LYS A 113 -6.29 3.62 -12.15
N MET A 114 -6.39 2.53 -11.40
CA MET A 114 -5.55 2.32 -10.21
C MET A 114 -4.05 2.24 -10.57
N GLN A 115 -3.71 1.46 -11.59
CA GLN A 115 -2.32 1.36 -12.08
C GLN A 115 -1.80 2.73 -12.53
N THR A 116 -2.56 3.49 -13.31
CA THR A 116 -2.19 4.85 -13.74
C THR A 116 -2.01 5.80 -12.56
N MET A 117 -2.86 5.70 -11.52
CA MET A 117 -2.69 6.52 -10.32
C MET A 117 -1.41 6.16 -9.57
N THR A 118 -1.13 4.87 -9.38
CA THR A 118 0.11 4.45 -8.72
C THR A 118 1.36 4.77 -9.55
N ASP A 119 1.32 4.71 -10.88
CA ASP A 119 2.43 5.12 -11.76
C ASP A 119 2.76 6.61 -11.59
N LYS A 120 1.75 7.45 -11.30
CA LYS A 120 1.92 8.88 -10.99
C LYS A 120 2.46 9.11 -9.57
N LEU A 121 1.97 8.36 -8.58
CA LEU A 121 2.28 8.62 -7.17
C LEU A 121 3.53 7.90 -6.66
N PHE A 122 3.81 6.69 -7.14
CA PHE A 122 4.96 5.93 -6.67
C PHE A 122 6.22 6.42 -7.38
N PRO A 123 7.32 6.66 -6.64
CA PRO A 123 8.55 7.05 -7.30
C PRO A 123 9.15 5.84 -8.01
N SER A 124 9.78 6.06 -9.16
CA SER A 124 10.60 5.01 -9.78
C SER A 124 11.75 4.61 -8.84
N LYS A 125 12.19 3.34 -8.89
CA LYS A 125 13.36 2.84 -8.15
C LYS A 125 13.20 2.90 -6.62
N MET A 126 12.00 2.64 -6.11
CA MET A 126 11.77 2.47 -4.67
C MET A 126 12.78 1.49 -4.06
N ARG A 127 13.34 1.85 -2.90
CA ARG A 127 14.36 1.08 -2.17
C ARG A 127 13.70 0.36 -1.01
N LEU A 128 13.27 -0.87 -1.27
CA LEU A 128 12.53 -1.74 -0.34
C LEU A 128 13.27 -3.06 -0.13
N LYS A 129 14.60 -3.04 -0.26
CA LYS A 129 15.46 -4.20 -0.03
C LYS A 129 15.32 -4.66 1.42
N LYS A 130 15.06 -5.95 1.63
CA LYS A 130 14.78 -6.58 2.95
C LYS A 130 13.51 -6.05 3.65
N ALA A 131 12.60 -5.40 2.92
CA ALA A 131 11.38 -4.86 3.54
C ALA A 131 10.47 -5.95 4.13
N SER A 132 9.80 -5.62 5.24
CA SER A 132 8.81 -6.44 5.93
C SER A 132 7.41 -6.10 5.43
N LEU A 133 7.03 -6.70 4.30
CA LEU A 133 5.81 -6.40 3.56
C LEU A 133 4.80 -7.55 3.64
N GLN A 134 4.82 -8.34 4.72
CA GLN A 134 3.88 -9.44 4.93
C GLN A 134 2.45 -8.91 4.96
N GLU A 135 1.51 -9.57 4.29
CA GLU A 135 0.09 -9.19 4.27
C GLU A 135 -0.20 -7.79 3.70
N ILE A 136 0.78 -7.13 3.06
CA ILE A 136 0.54 -5.81 2.48
C ILE A 136 -0.49 -5.92 1.34
N ASN A 137 -1.38 -4.94 1.25
CA ASN A 137 -2.23 -4.78 0.08
C ASN A 137 -1.58 -3.83 -0.93
N LEU A 138 -1.28 -4.34 -2.12
CA LEU A 138 -0.71 -3.63 -3.27
C LEU A 138 -1.41 -4.09 -4.56
N GLU A 139 -2.70 -4.42 -4.47
CA GLU A 139 -3.50 -4.78 -5.64
C GLU A 139 -3.51 -3.64 -6.66
N ALA A 140 -3.28 -3.99 -7.92
CA ALA A 140 -3.14 -3.10 -9.07
C ALA A 140 -2.06 -2.00 -8.90
N ALA A 141 -1.11 -2.16 -7.97
CA ALA A 141 -0.05 -1.18 -7.76
C ALA A 141 1.05 -1.26 -8.82
N ASP A 142 1.56 -0.10 -9.22
CA ASP A 142 2.74 0.03 -10.07
C ASP A 142 4.03 0.03 -9.24
N LEU A 143 4.74 -1.10 -9.27
CA LEU A 143 6.01 -1.32 -8.59
C LEU A 143 7.19 -1.36 -9.59
N LYS A 144 7.08 -0.66 -10.72
CA LYS A 144 8.15 -0.60 -11.73
C LYS A 144 9.48 -0.19 -11.10
N GLN A 145 10.53 -0.94 -11.45
CA GLN A 145 11.92 -0.68 -11.03
C GLN A 145 12.19 -0.73 -9.52
N ALA A 146 11.23 -1.14 -8.68
CA ALA A 146 11.45 -1.25 -7.25
C ALA A 146 12.53 -2.31 -6.92
N ASP A 147 13.42 -2.00 -5.97
CA ASP A 147 14.30 -2.99 -5.35
C ASP A 147 13.56 -3.61 -4.16
N LEU A 148 13.00 -4.79 -4.38
CA LEU A 148 12.35 -5.64 -3.38
C LEU A 148 13.23 -6.84 -3.03
N SER A 149 14.53 -6.80 -3.34
CA SER A 149 15.40 -7.94 -3.10
C SER A 149 15.43 -8.28 -1.60
N GLN A 150 15.32 -9.58 -1.30
CA GLN A 150 15.22 -10.10 0.07
C GLN A 150 14.02 -9.61 0.88
N ALA A 151 13.06 -8.90 0.27
CA ALA A 151 11.83 -8.51 0.97
C ALA A 151 10.98 -9.73 1.31
N ASP A 152 10.21 -9.63 2.38
CA ASP A 152 9.20 -10.62 2.74
C ASP A 152 7.81 -10.10 2.35
N LEU A 153 7.27 -10.68 1.28
CA LEU A 153 5.93 -10.43 0.74
C LEU A 153 5.00 -11.61 1.04
N SER A 154 5.24 -12.35 2.12
CA SER A 154 4.37 -13.46 2.52
C SER A 154 2.92 -12.97 2.70
N GLN A 155 1.95 -13.67 2.12
CA GLN A 155 0.53 -13.32 2.12
C GLN A 155 0.18 -11.95 1.50
N ALA A 156 1.12 -11.27 0.85
CA ALA A 156 0.85 -9.98 0.20
C ALA A 156 -0.20 -10.13 -0.92
N ASN A 157 -1.04 -9.12 -1.08
CA ASN A 157 -1.96 -9.00 -2.22
C ASN A 157 -1.29 -8.19 -3.32
N LEU A 158 -0.88 -8.87 -4.40
CA LEU A 158 -0.24 -8.28 -5.58
C LEU A 158 -1.03 -8.63 -6.86
N ILE A 159 -2.34 -8.88 -6.72
CA ILE A 159 -3.23 -9.13 -7.85
C ILE A 159 -3.18 -7.89 -8.77
N HIS A 160 -3.05 -8.09 -10.08
CA HIS A 160 -2.93 -7.02 -11.09
C HIS A 160 -1.73 -6.08 -10.94
N ALA A 161 -0.79 -6.34 -10.01
CA ALA A 161 0.35 -5.46 -9.80
C ALA A 161 1.29 -5.46 -11.02
N ILE A 162 1.93 -4.32 -11.28
CA ILE A 162 2.93 -4.17 -12.33
C ILE A 162 4.31 -4.21 -11.69
N ILE A 163 5.15 -5.19 -12.03
CA ILE A 163 6.48 -5.38 -11.42
C ILE A 163 7.58 -5.32 -12.50
N GLN A 164 7.45 -4.44 -13.49
CA GLN A 164 8.41 -4.39 -14.59
C GLN A 164 9.77 -3.85 -14.12
N LYS A 165 10.87 -4.50 -14.52
CA LYS A 165 12.25 -4.14 -14.14
C LYS A 165 12.54 -4.12 -12.64
N ALA A 166 11.65 -4.65 -11.80
CA ALA A 166 11.91 -4.74 -10.37
C ALA A 166 12.95 -5.81 -10.07
N ASN A 167 13.66 -5.63 -8.96
CA ASN A 167 14.57 -6.62 -8.42
C ASN A 167 13.86 -7.43 -7.33
N LEU A 168 13.59 -8.70 -7.60
CA LEU A 168 12.95 -9.65 -6.68
C LEU A 168 13.92 -10.74 -6.19
N LYS A 169 15.25 -10.56 -6.34
CA LYS A 169 16.23 -11.56 -5.92
C LYS A 169 16.04 -11.93 -4.44
N ASN A 170 15.86 -13.23 -4.17
CA ASN A 170 15.69 -13.80 -2.83
C ASN A 170 14.46 -13.27 -2.06
N THR A 171 13.46 -12.73 -2.74
CA THR A 171 12.19 -12.32 -2.12
C THR A 171 11.42 -13.52 -1.58
N ILE A 172 10.72 -13.37 -0.47
CA ILE A 172 9.82 -14.40 0.06
C ILE A 172 8.40 -14.11 -0.43
N LEU A 173 7.76 -15.08 -1.10
CA LEU A 173 6.42 -14.94 -1.68
C LEU A 173 5.45 -16.02 -1.13
N LYS A 174 5.68 -16.54 0.08
CA LYS A 174 4.82 -17.59 0.66
C LYS A 174 3.37 -17.10 0.66
N GLU A 175 2.46 -17.86 0.06
CA GLU A 175 1.01 -17.51 0.01
C GLU A 175 0.63 -16.14 -0.59
N ALA A 176 1.58 -15.40 -1.20
CA ALA A 176 1.27 -14.15 -1.89
C ALA A 176 0.27 -14.37 -3.05
N LYS A 177 -0.72 -13.49 -3.17
CA LYS A 177 -1.68 -13.46 -4.28
C LYS A 177 -1.04 -12.75 -5.46
N LEU A 178 -0.89 -13.44 -6.59
CA LEU A 178 -0.16 -12.98 -7.78
C LEU A 178 -1.01 -13.07 -9.05
N ASP A 179 -2.33 -13.14 -8.90
CA ASP A 179 -3.24 -13.27 -10.01
C ASP A 179 -3.15 -12.05 -10.93
N GLN A 180 -3.05 -12.29 -12.23
CA GLN A 180 -2.93 -11.26 -13.26
C GLN A 180 -1.77 -10.27 -13.08
N ILE A 181 -0.73 -10.65 -12.33
CA ILE A 181 0.47 -9.82 -12.17
C ILE A 181 1.20 -9.64 -13.50
N GLU A 182 1.61 -8.41 -13.79
CA GLU A 182 2.34 -8.05 -15.01
C GLU A 182 3.85 -8.03 -14.76
N LEU A 183 4.56 -8.90 -15.48
CA LEU A 183 5.99 -9.10 -15.32
C LEU A 183 6.71 -8.82 -16.64
N LYS A 184 7.65 -7.87 -16.61
CA LYS A 184 8.55 -7.59 -17.73
C LYS A 184 9.96 -7.28 -17.25
N ASN A 185 10.96 -7.96 -17.79
CA ASN A 185 12.38 -7.73 -17.47
C ASN A 185 12.69 -7.78 -15.95
N VAL A 186 12.08 -8.72 -15.22
CA VAL A 186 12.19 -8.79 -13.75
C VAL A 186 13.40 -9.61 -13.34
N GLU A 187 14.20 -9.10 -12.39
CA GLU A 187 15.30 -9.88 -11.83
C GLU A 187 14.79 -10.82 -10.74
N THR A 188 14.69 -12.11 -11.04
CA THR A 188 14.00 -13.07 -10.17
C THR A 188 14.94 -13.95 -9.34
N GLY A 189 16.20 -14.14 -9.74
CA GLY A 189 17.12 -15.03 -9.03
C GLY A 189 16.49 -16.40 -8.72
N LYS A 190 16.53 -16.83 -7.45
CA LYS A 190 15.99 -18.12 -7.01
C LYS A 190 14.46 -18.24 -7.10
N ILE A 191 13.72 -17.13 -7.14
CA ILE A 191 12.24 -17.17 -7.15
C ILE A 191 11.64 -17.36 -8.55
N LYS A 192 12.48 -17.47 -9.59
CA LYS A 192 12.04 -17.68 -10.99
C LYS A 192 11.03 -18.82 -11.12
N ASN A 193 11.34 -19.97 -10.50
CA ASN A 193 10.49 -21.16 -10.56
C ASN A 193 9.18 -20.99 -9.77
N VAL A 194 9.20 -20.26 -8.65
CA VAL A 194 7.99 -19.95 -7.86
C VAL A 194 7.02 -19.13 -8.69
N LEU A 195 7.50 -18.05 -9.32
CA LEU A 195 6.68 -17.20 -10.19
C LEU A 195 6.15 -17.99 -11.40
N ARG A 196 7.03 -18.74 -12.08
CA ARG A 196 6.64 -19.60 -13.22
C ARG A 196 5.50 -20.55 -12.86
N ASN A 197 5.63 -21.28 -11.74
CA ASN A 197 4.64 -22.28 -11.34
C ASN A 197 3.30 -21.64 -10.96
N ARG A 198 3.32 -20.49 -10.26
CA ARG A 198 2.09 -19.79 -9.88
C ARG A 198 1.36 -19.22 -11.09
N LEU A 199 2.08 -18.63 -12.03
CA LEU A 199 1.48 -18.11 -13.27
C LEU A 199 0.91 -19.21 -14.15
N LEU A 200 1.61 -20.35 -14.27
CA LEU A 200 1.11 -21.50 -15.04
C LEU A 200 -0.19 -22.08 -14.46
N LYS A 201 -0.32 -22.14 -13.12
CA LYS A 201 -1.58 -22.57 -12.48
C LYS A 201 -2.75 -21.66 -12.86
N ASN A 202 -2.52 -20.36 -12.93
CA ASN A 202 -3.54 -19.38 -13.29
C ASN A 202 -3.86 -19.34 -14.79
N THR A 203 -2.94 -19.76 -15.66
CA THR A 203 -3.20 -19.86 -17.10
C THR A 203 -4.11 -21.02 -17.51
N LYS A 204 -4.28 -22.02 -16.63
CA LYS A 204 -5.23 -23.13 -16.87
C LYS A 204 -6.68 -22.71 -16.61
N THR A 205 -6.92 -21.60 -15.91
CA THR A 205 -8.25 -21.08 -15.59
C THR A 205 -8.63 -19.84 -16.40
N TYR A 206 -7.68 -19.03 -16.90
CA TYR A 206 -7.98 -17.85 -17.71
C TYR A 206 -6.99 -17.64 -18.88
N GLY A 207 -7.53 -17.61 -20.11
CA GLY A 207 -6.80 -17.57 -21.39
C GLY A 207 -5.88 -16.36 -21.74
N PRO A 208 -5.97 -15.15 -21.13
CA PRO A 208 -5.15 -14.01 -21.56
C PRO A 208 -3.69 -14.01 -21.04
N MET A 209 -3.33 -14.86 -20.06
CA MET A 209 -2.01 -14.82 -19.40
C MET A 209 -0.79 -15.29 -20.23
N ARG A 210 -0.97 -15.68 -21.50
CA ARG A 210 0.13 -16.19 -22.36
C ARG A 210 1.25 -15.16 -22.60
N LYS A 211 1.00 -13.85 -22.46
CA LYS A 211 2.04 -12.81 -22.65
C LYS A 211 3.11 -12.81 -21.55
N ASN A 212 2.74 -12.97 -20.28
CA ASN A 212 3.68 -12.92 -19.14
C ASN A 212 4.59 -14.15 -19.08
N LEU A 213 4.10 -15.29 -19.59
CA LEU A 213 4.85 -16.56 -19.62
C LEU A 213 6.08 -16.51 -20.51
N LYS A 214 6.01 -15.83 -21.66
CA LYS A 214 7.16 -15.66 -22.57
C LYS A 214 8.28 -14.86 -21.91
N THR A 215 7.95 -13.90 -21.04
CA THR A 215 8.93 -12.98 -20.45
C THR A 215 9.71 -13.56 -19.28
N ILE A 216 9.19 -14.60 -18.60
CA ILE A 216 9.95 -15.37 -17.62
C ILE A 216 10.75 -16.50 -18.28
N LEU A 217 10.35 -16.94 -19.46
CA LEU A 217 10.95 -18.08 -20.15
C LEU A 217 12.28 -17.78 -20.85
N ASN A 218 12.52 -16.52 -21.19
CA ASN A 218 13.81 -16.04 -21.68
C ASN A 218 14.63 -15.40 -20.55
#